data_AF-A0A346SJ70-F1
#
_entry.id   AF-A0A346SJ70-F1
#
_cell.length_a   1.000
_cell.length_b   1.000
_cell.length_c   1.000
_cell.angle_alpha   90.00
_cell.angle_beta   90.00
_cell.angle_gamma   90.00
#
_symmetry.space_group_name_H-M   'P 1'
#
loop_
_entity.id
_entity.type
_entity.pdbx_description
1 polymer ?
#
loop_
_entity_poly.entity_id
_entity_poly.type
_entity_poly.pdbx_seq_one_letter_code
_entity_poly.pdbx_strand_id
1 'polypeptide(L)'
;MKALFAFALCVPTLVLAENVNVENFVRAESDFNILGNMQTFGFSVGELHHLREPTTTEDQPTIRMNQDTLYSGILLDLSKPVEITLPDLGGRYQSLHLVNQDHYMFAEAQPGTYRLTEDKVGTRFALVAFRTFVDVTNPDDIAKAHAAQDAIVTSGGGKDPTRHQIGIWTTLGSRARR
;
A
#
# COMPACT_ATOMS: atom_id res chain seq x y z
N MET A 1 9.08 -43.86 35.27
CA MET A 1 9.10 -42.43 34.88
C MET A 1 8.21 -42.27 33.66
N LYS A 2 7.08 -41.55 33.77
CA LYS A 2 6.14 -41.35 32.65
C LYS A 2 6.53 -40.06 31.92
N ALA A 3 6.92 -40.16 30.64
CA ALA A 3 7.12 -39.00 29.80
C ALA A 3 5.76 -38.47 29.34
N LEU A 4 5.40 -37.25 29.77
CA LEU A 4 4.25 -36.52 29.26
C LEU A 4 4.70 -35.77 27.99
N PHE A 5 4.19 -36.20 26.83
CA PHE A 5 4.23 -35.43 25.60
C PHE A 5 3.17 -34.32 25.69
N ALA A 6 3.60 -33.07 25.79
CA ALA A 6 2.72 -31.91 25.63
C ALA A 6 2.51 -31.66 24.13
N PHE A 7 1.36 -32.05 23.60
CA PHE A 7 0.89 -31.57 22.30
C PHE A 7 0.40 -30.13 22.48
N ALA A 8 1.19 -29.15 22.03
CA ALA A 8 0.73 -27.78 21.89
C ALA A 8 -0.24 -27.71 20.71
N LEU A 9 -1.55 -27.68 21.01
CA LEU A 9 -2.60 -27.37 20.04
C LEU A 9 -2.47 -25.90 19.64
N CYS A 10 -1.83 -25.63 18.49
CA CYS A 10 -2.02 -24.38 17.77
C CYS A 10 -3.45 -24.37 17.22
N VAL A 11 -4.40 -23.88 18.01
CA VAL A 11 -5.74 -23.57 17.50
C VAL A 11 -5.62 -22.31 16.64
N PRO A 12 -5.88 -22.35 15.32
CA PRO A 12 -5.95 -21.14 14.54
C PRO A 12 -7.11 -20.28 15.08
N THR A 13 -6.82 -19.05 15.48
CA THR A 13 -7.85 -18.06 15.80
C THR A 13 -8.72 -17.84 14.56
N LEU A 14 -9.95 -18.36 14.60
CA LEU A 14 -10.99 -17.99 13.65
C LEU A 14 -11.30 -16.50 13.86
N VAL A 15 -10.77 -15.64 13.00
CA VAL A 15 -11.20 -14.25 12.93
C VAL A 15 -12.52 -14.25 12.16
N LEU A 16 -13.63 -13.99 12.87
CA LEU A 16 -14.95 -13.88 12.28
C LEU A 16 -15.10 -12.53 11.58
N ALA A 17 -15.77 -12.52 10.44
CA ALA A 17 -16.02 -11.29 9.71
C ALA A 17 -16.95 -10.35 10.48
N GLU A 18 -16.57 -9.08 10.55
CA GLU A 18 -17.35 -8.02 11.20
C GLU A 18 -18.31 -7.35 10.23
N ASN A 19 -19.55 -7.09 10.66
CA ASN A 19 -20.52 -6.37 9.85
C ASN A 19 -20.11 -4.90 9.70
N VAL A 20 -20.10 -4.40 8.46
CA VAL A 20 -19.86 -2.99 8.19
C VAL A 20 -21.03 -2.14 8.71
N ASN A 21 -20.69 -1.08 9.44
CA ASN A 21 -21.58 -0.08 10.01
C ASN A 21 -20.88 1.30 10.00
N VAL A 22 -21.53 2.35 10.50
CA VAL A 22 -21.00 3.73 10.43
C VAL A 22 -19.66 3.89 11.18
N GLU A 23 -19.44 3.13 12.26
CA GLU A 23 -18.25 3.25 13.11
C GLU A 23 -17.01 2.63 12.48
N ASN A 24 -17.17 1.52 11.73
CA ASN A 24 -16.07 0.81 11.09
C ASN A 24 -15.97 1.04 9.58
N PHE A 25 -16.88 1.82 8.99
CA PHE A 25 -16.95 2.05 7.54
C PHE A 25 -15.62 2.56 6.96
N VAL A 26 -14.97 3.52 7.62
CA VAL A 26 -13.70 4.10 7.16
C VAL A 26 -12.62 3.03 7.03
N ARG A 27 -12.50 2.17 8.05
CA ARG A 27 -11.54 1.06 8.06
C ARG A 27 -11.90 0.02 7.00
N ALA A 28 -13.17 -0.34 6.90
CA ALA A 28 -13.65 -1.33 5.95
C ALA A 28 -13.44 -0.92 4.49
N GLU A 29 -13.78 0.32 4.14
CA GLU A 29 -13.55 0.86 2.80
C GLU A 29 -12.06 1.04 2.50
N SER A 30 -11.26 1.50 3.45
CA SER A 30 -9.81 1.64 3.24
C SER A 30 -9.15 0.29 2.99
N ASP A 31 -9.49 -0.74 3.77
CA ASP A 31 -9.03 -2.12 3.53
C ASP A 31 -9.48 -2.63 2.16
N PHE A 32 -10.75 -2.39 1.77
CA PHE A 32 -11.27 -2.78 0.45
C PHE A 32 -10.47 -2.15 -0.68
N ASN A 33 -10.17 -0.85 -0.58
CA ASN A 33 -9.40 -0.12 -1.60
C ASN A 33 -7.93 -0.57 -1.63
N ILE A 34 -7.30 -0.83 -0.47
CA ILE A 34 -5.93 -1.36 -0.39
C ILE A 34 -5.85 -2.71 -1.11
N LEU A 35 -6.75 -3.64 -0.79
CA LEU A 35 -6.80 -4.96 -1.42
C LEU A 35 -7.10 -4.86 -2.92
N GLY A 36 -8.00 -3.95 -3.32
CA GLY A 36 -8.29 -3.68 -4.73
C GLY A 36 -7.05 -3.20 -5.49
N ASN A 37 -6.27 -2.26 -4.93
CA ASN A 37 -5.02 -1.79 -5.54
C ASN A 37 -3.98 -2.92 -5.68
N MET A 38 -3.81 -3.74 -4.64
CA MET A 38 -2.93 -4.91 -4.69
C MET A 38 -3.33 -5.90 -5.79
N GLN A 39 -4.64 -6.17 -5.92
CA GLN A 39 -5.17 -7.07 -6.92
C GLN A 39 -5.00 -6.51 -8.33
N THR A 40 -5.36 -5.24 -8.56
CA THR A 40 -5.27 -4.60 -9.87
C THR A 40 -3.84 -4.49 -10.37
N PHE A 41 -2.89 -4.18 -9.49
CA PHE A 41 -1.48 -3.99 -9.87
C PHE A 41 -0.59 -5.21 -9.60
N GLY A 42 -1.12 -6.27 -9.00
CA GLY A 42 -0.45 -7.55 -8.87
C GLY A 42 0.76 -7.57 -7.92
N PHE A 43 0.71 -6.80 -6.82
CA PHE A 43 1.80 -6.75 -5.83
C PHE A 43 1.40 -7.28 -4.46
N SER A 44 2.39 -7.76 -3.71
CA SER A 44 2.24 -8.29 -2.35
C SER A 44 2.69 -7.30 -1.27
N VAL A 45 2.44 -7.62 -0.01
CA VAL A 45 2.96 -6.86 1.14
C VAL A 45 4.49 -6.77 1.06
N GLY A 46 5.03 -5.57 1.20
CA GLY A 46 6.47 -5.30 1.15
C GLY A 46 7.09 -5.33 -0.26
N GLU A 47 6.29 -5.59 -1.30
CA GLU A 47 6.74 -5.61 -2.68
C GLU A 47 6.55 -4.24 -3.33
N LEU A 48 7.65 -3.59 -3.71
CA LEU A 48 7.59 -2.37 -4.50
C LEU A 48 7.31 -2.74 -5.96
N HIS A 49 6.21 -2.20 -6.50
CA HIS A 49 5.78 -2.45 -7.86
C HIS A 49 5.74 -1.16 -8.67
N HIS A 50 6.24 -1.19 -9.91
CA HIS A 50 6.29 -0.03 -10.79
C HIS A 50 5.35 -0.21 -11.98
N LEU A 51 4.40 0.71 -12.12
CA LEU A 51 3.61 0.86 -13.35
C LEU A 51 4.48 1.65 -14.34
N ARG A 52 4.90 0.97 -15.41
CA ARG A 52 5.82 1.53 -16.42
C ARG A 52 5.12 2.34 -17.50
N GLU A 53 3.81 2.17 -17.60
CA GLU A 53 2.96 2.89 -18.54
C GLU A 53 2.00 3.81 -17.79
N PRO A 54 1.59 4.93 -18.39
CA PRO A 54 0.51 5.76 -17.86
C PRO A 54 -0.77 4.95 -17.68
N THR A 55 -1.53 5.26 -16.64
CA THR A 55 -2.81 4.59 -16.38
C THR A 55 -3.81 4.86 -17.50
N THR A 56 -4.45 3.80 -17.99
CA THR A 56 -5.58 3.89 -18.93
C THR A 56 -6.87 4.20 -18.16
N THR A 57 -7.98 4.46 -18.86
CA THR A 57 -9.30 4.59 -18.22
C THR A 57 -9.88 3.26 -17.75
N GLU A 58 -9.34 2.13 -18.20
CA GLU A 58 -9.83 0.79 -17.92
C GLU A 58 -9.26 0.24 -16.61
N ASP A 59 -8.03 0.63 -16.24
CA ASP A 59 -7.28 0.08 -15.09
C ASP A 59 -7.08 1.11 -13.96
N GLN A 60 -8.17 1.68 -13.44
CA GLN A 60 -8.13 2.70 -12.39
C GLN A 60 -8.82 2.23 -11.10
N PRO A 61 -8.08 1.63 -10.13
CA PRO A 61 -8.64 1.33 -8.82
C PRO A 61 -8.89 2.60 -7.98
N THR A 62 -8.30 3.73 -8.38
CA THR A 62 -8.54 5.05 -7.80
C THR A 62 -9.17 5.97 -8.85
N ILE A 63 -10.20 6.72 -8.48
CA ILE A 63 -10.90 7.60 -9.42
C ILE A 63 -9.98 8.67 -10.03
N ARG A 64 -9.97 8.78 -11.37
CA ARG A 64 -9.23 9.80 -12.13
C ARG A 64 -7.72 9.82 -11.86
N MET A 65 -7.06 8.68 -12.13
CA MET A 65 -5.59 8.62 -12.05
C MET A 65 -4.93 9.57 -13.07
N ASN A 66 -3.85 10.21 -12.63
CA ASN A 66 -3.11 11.21 -13.41
C ASN A 66 -2.27 10.55 -14.54
N GLN A 67 -2.33 11.09 -15.75
CA GLN A 67 -1.53 10.63 -16.90
C GLN A 67 -0.16 11.31 -17.03
N ASP A 68 0.09 12.40 -16.28
CA ASP A 68 1.38 13.11 -16.27
C ASP A 68 2.45 12.41 -15.40
N THR A 69 2.09 11.30 -14.76
CA THR A 69 2.96 10.59 -13.82
C THR A 69 2.88 9.09 -13.98
N LEU A 70 4.02 8.41 -13.92
CA LEU A 70 4.08 6.97 -13.69
C LEU A 70 3.90 6.67 -12.19
N TYR A 71 3.15 5.62 -11.90
CA TYR A 71 2.87 5.21 -10.53
C TYR A 71 3.82 4.12 -10.06
N SER A 72 4.07 4.07 -8.75
CA SER A 72 4.60 2.87 -8.10
C SER A 72 3.83 2.65 -6.80
N GLY A 73 3.77 1.41 -6.34
CA GLY A 73 2.97 1.04 -5.17
C GLY A 73 3.73 0.09 -4.25
N ILE A 74 3.54 0.24 -2.95
CA ILE A 74 3.96 -0.74 -1.95
C ILE A 74 2.97 -0.72 -0.79
N LEU A 75 2.54 -1.89 -0.34
CA LEU A 75 1.83 -2.03 0.94
C LEU A 75 2.84 -2.33 2.04
N LEU A 76 2.91 -1.47 3.04
CA LEU A 76 3.82 -1.61 4.18
C LEU A 76 3.21 -2.50 5.26
N ASP A 77 4.03 -3.36 5.88
CA ASP A 77 3.78 -3.95 7.19
C ASP A 77 4.69 -3.25 8.22
N LEU A 78 4.12 -2.35 9.02
CA LEU A 78 4.81 -1.53 10.00
C LEU A 78 4.95 -2.19 11.38
N SER A 79 4.71 -3.51 11.48
CA SER A 79 5.09 -4.29 12.67
C SER A 79 6.60 -4.19 12.99
N LYS A 80 7.39 -3.75 12.01
CA LYS A 80 8.74 -3.19 12.20
C LYS A 80 8.86 -1.89 11.41
N PRO A 81 9.74 -0.97 11.81
CA PRO A 81 9.98 0.27 11.07
C PRO A 81 10.37 0.01 9.61
N VAL A 82 9.87 0.87 8.73
CA VAL A 82 10.22 0.92 7.30
C VAL A 82 10.94 2.24 7.03
N GLU A 83 11.95 2.20 6.17
CA GLU A 83 12.57 3.40 5.61
C GLU A 83 12.31 3.45 4.11
N ILE A 84 11.83 4.60 3.63
CA ILE A 84 11.62 4.85 2.21
C ILE A 84 12.47 6.04 1.80
N THR A 85 13.29 5.89 0.77
CA THR A 85 14.14 6.95 0.24
C THR A 85 13.63 7.44 -1.09
N LEU A 86 13.34 8.74 -1.17
CA LEU A 86 13.19 9.46 -2.43
C LEU A 86 14.58 10.01 -2.83
N PRO A 87 15.15 9.59 -3.97
CA PRO A 87 16.41 10.10 -4.46
C PRO A 87 16.32 11.58 -4.86
N ASP A 88 17.46 12.26 -4.91
CA ASP A 88 17.56 13.52 -5.64
C ASP A 88 17.59 13.22 -7.15
N LEU A 89 16.57 13.70 -7.86
CA LEU A 89 16.39 13.46 -9.29
C LEU A 89 16.72 14.69 -10.15
N GLY A 90 17.51 15.64 -9.62
CA GLY A 90 17.96 16.80 -10.38
C GLY A 90 16.81 17.68 -10.87
N GLY A 91 15.75 17.79 -10.06
CA GLY A 91 14.57 18.60 -10.36
C GLY A 91 13.38 17.86 -11.00
N ARG A 92 13.50 16.58 -11.37
CA ARG A 92 12.32 15.77 -11.75
C ARG A 92 11.42 15.55 -10.53
N TYR A 93 10.13 15.78 -10.69
CA TYR A 93 9.15 15.52 -9.63
C TYR A 93 9.01 14.02 -9.34
N GLN A 94 9.18 13.67 -8.07
CA GLN A 94 8.78 12.38 -7.51
C GLN A 94 8.20 12.59 -6.12
N SER A 95 7.03 11.99 -5.86
CA SER A 95 6.39 12.06 -4.55
C SER A 95 6.10 10.69 -3.98
N LEU A 96 6.06 10.63 -2.65
CA LEU A 96 5.52 9.57 -1.83
C LEU A 96 4.18 10.06 -1.26
N HIS A 97 3.11 9.30 -1.43
CA HIS A 97 1.82 9.54 -0.79
C HIS A 97 1.40 8.30 -0.01
N LEU A 98 1.35 8.41 1.32
CA LEU A 98 0.94 7.34 2.21
C LEU A 98 -0.53 7.51 2.61
N VAL A 99 -1.28 6.41 2.58
CA VAL A 99 -2.62 6.31 3.16
C VAL A 99 -2.66 5.09 4.10
N ASN A 100 -3.03 5.32 5.35
CA ASN A 100 -3.14 4.27 6.37
C ASN A 100 -4.55 3.62 6.34
N GLN A 101 -4.76 2.58 7.14
CA GLN A 101 -6.05 1.86 7.14
C GLN A 101 -7.22 2.67 7.75
N ASP A 102 -6.95 3.76 8.46
CA ASP A 102 -7.97 4.69 8.98
C ASP A 102 -8.15 5.93 8.10
N HIS A 103 -7.66 5.88 6.85
CA HIS A 103 -7.75 6.98 5.88
C HIS A 103 -6.99 8.26 6.27
N TYR A 104 -6.05 8.18 7.22
CA TYR A 104 -5.10 9.26 7.44
C TYR A 104 -3.99 9.19 6.39
N MET A 105 -3.58 10.38 5.93
CA MET A 105 -2.64 10.52 4.84
C MET A 105 -1.60 11.60 5.10
N PHE A 106 -0.40 11.39 4.55
CA PHE A 106 0.60 12.44 4.38
C PHE A 106 1.38 12.19 3.09
N ALA A 107 2.01 13.23 2.57
CA ALA A 107 2.78 13.15 1.34
C ALA A 107 4.09 13.92 1.47
N GLU A 108 5.10 13.43 0.76
CA GLU A 108 6.43 14.01 0.71
C GLU A 108 6.91 14.04 -0.74
N ALA A 109 7.57 15.11 -1.15
CA ALA A 109 8.13 15.26 -2.49
C ALA A 109 9.57 15.78 -2.49
N GLN A 110 10.14 16.01 -1.30
CA GLN A 110 11.53 16.38 -1.17
C GLN A 110 12.41 15.13 -1.19
N PRO A 111 13.62 15.18 -1.78
CA PRO A 111 14.60 14.12 -1.62
C PRO A 111 14.91 13.86 -0.15
N GLY A 112 15.00 12.60 0.24
CA GLY A 112 15.28 12.22 1.63
C GLY A 112 14.83 10.82 1.98
N THR A 113 15.28 10.38 3.16
CA THR A 113 14.87 9.10 3.76
C THR A 113 13.83 9.34 4.85
N TYR A 114 12.66 8.75 4.65
CA TYR A 114 11.51 8.87 5.52
C TYR A 114 11.38 7.60 6.35
N ARG A 115 11.61 7.74 7.66
CA ARG A 115 11.37 6.67 8.63
C ARG A 115 9.90 6.61 9.01
N LEU A 116 9.30 5.44 8.80
CA LEU A 116 7.90 5.12 9.04
C LEU A 116 7.81 4.04 10.12
N THR A 117 6.91 4.26 11.07
CA THR A 117 6.65 3.38 12.21
C THR A 117 5.14 3.32 12.43
N GLU A 118 4.64 2.23 12.99
CA GLU A 118 3.21 2.09 13.30
C GLU A 118 2.68 3.28 14.11
N ASP A 119 3.37 3.72 15.16
CA ASP A 119 2.93 4.88 15.98
C ASP A 119 2.80 6.19 15.19
N LYS A 120 3.73 6.45 14.26
CA LYS A 120 3.74 7.66 13.41
C LYS A 120 2.65 7.60 12.35
N VAL A 121 2.40 6.41 11.81
CA VAL A 121 1.46 6.21 10.71
C VAL A 121 0.03 5.98 11.21
N GLY A 122 -0.13 5.45 12.42
CA GLY A 122 -1.41 5.20 13.10
C GLY A 122 -1.94 3.77 12.94
N THR A 123 -1.46 3.00 11.95
CA THR A 123 -1.89 1.61 11.72
C THR A 123 -0.72 0.74 11.27
N ARG A 124 -0.79 -0.56 11.55
CA ARG A 124 0.21 -1.54 11.09
C ARG A 124 0.36 -1.54 9.58
N PHE A 125 -0.73 -1.57 8.82
CA PHE A 125 -0.65 -1.57 7.36
C PHE A 125 -0.88 -0.18 6.80
N ALA A 126 -0.15 0.17 5.73
CA ALA A 126 -0.36 1.42 5.00
C ALA A 126 0.07 1.27 3.54
N LEU A 127 -0.76 1.76 2.62
CA LEU A 127 -0.44 1.80 1.20
C LEU A 127 0.37 3.07 0.91
N VAL A 128 1.47 2.92 0.19
CA VAL A 128 2.24 4.03 -0.33
C VAL A 128 2.16 4.00 -1.84
N ALA A 129 1.67 5.10 -2.41
CA ALA A 129 1.70 5.36 -3.84
C ALA A 129 2.78 6.39 -4.14
N PHE A 130 3.65 6.07 -5.09
CA PHE A 130 4.61 7.00 -5.65
C PHE A 130 4.08 7.55 -6.96
N ARG A 131 4.41 8.81 -7.25
CA ARG A 131 4.16 9.43 -8.55
C ARG A 131 5.47 10.00 -9.06
N THR A 132 5.89 9.59 -10.25
CA THR A 132 7.09 10.08 -10.93
C THR A 132 6.66 10.80 -12.20
N PHE A 133 7.00 12.08 -12.35
CA PHE A 133 6.65 12.83 -13.56
C PHE A 133 7.27 12.20 -14.82
N VAL A 134 6.50 12.20 -15.90
CA VAL A 134 6.93 11.72 -17.22
C VAL A 134 6.34 12.60 -18.34
N ASP A 135 7.17 12.94 -19.32
CA ASP A 135 6.70 13.41 -20.62
C ASP A 135 6.51 12.19 -21.53
N VAL A 136 5.26 11.76 -21.68
CA VAL A 136 4.88 10.56 -22.47
C VAL A 136 5.12 10.73 -23.97
N THR A 137 5.39 11.95 -24.44
CA THR A 137 5.68 12.23 -25.85
C THR A 137 7.17 12.11 -26.18
N ASN A 138 8.01 11.94 -25.16
CA ASN A 138 9.46 11.88 -25.28
C ASN A 138 10.01 10.51 -24.79
N PRO A 139 10.41 9.60 -25.69
CA PRO A 139 10.96 8.30 -25.32
C PRO A 139 12.18 8.35 -24.39
N ASP A 140 13.03 9.38 -24.52
CA ASP A 140 14.17 9.57 -23.63
C ASP A 140 13.73 9.99 -22.22
N ASP A 141 12.61 10.71 -22.12
CA ASP A 141 12.04 11.10 -20.83
C ASP A 141 11.40 9.90 -20.12
N ILE A 142 10.73 9.02 -20.87
CA ILE A 142 10.18 7.75 -20.37
C ILE A 142 11.28 6.90 -19.74
N ALA A 143 12.42 6.72 -20.44
CA ALA A 143 13.55 5.97 -19.90
C ALA A 143 14.11 6.60 -18.61
N LYS A 144 14.16 7.94 -18.53
CA LYS A 144 14.56 8.66 -17.30
C LYS A 144 13.53 8.50 -16.17
N ALA A 145 12.24 8.48 -16.49
CA ALA A 145 11.18 8.25 -15.51
C ALA A 145 11.24 6.82 -14.95
N HIS A 146 11.55 5.82 -15.78
CA HIS A 146 11.79 4.44 -15.33
C HIS A 146 13.00 4.35 -14.41
N ALA A 147 14.12 4.99 -14.78
CA ALA A 147 15.30 5.05 -13.92
C ALA A 147 15.02 5.76 -12.58
N ALA A 148 14.17 6.79 -12.59
CA ALA A 148 13.74 7.48 -11.37
C ALA A 148 12.84 6.59 -10.48
N GLN A 149 11.95 5.78 -11.08
CA GLN A 149 11.20 4.76 -10.34
C GLN A 149 12.14 3.73 -9.71
N ASP A 150 13.14 3.24 -10.46
CA ASP A 150 14.11 2.23 -10.01
C ASP A 150 14.99 2.71 -8.84
N ALA A 151 15.17 4.02 -8.73
CA ALA A 151 15.96 4.64 -7.68
C ALA A 151 15.20 4.80 -6.35
N ILE A 152 13.90 4.46 -6.29
CA ILE A 152 13.15 4.39 -5.03
C ILE A 152 13.69 3.21 -4.21
N VAL A 153 14.15 3.48 -2.99
CA VAL A 153 14.65 2.45 -2.08
C VAL A 153 13.71 2.28 -0.91
N THR A 154 13.29 1.04 -0.65
CA THR A 154 12.54 0.65 0.54
C THR A 154 13.34 -0.36 1.35
N SER A 155 13.31 -0.25 2.68
CA SER A 155 13.97 -1.22 3.57
C SER A 155 13.26 -1.36 4.91
N GLY A 156 13.51 -2.46 5.61
CA GLY A 156 12.85 -2.77 6.88
C GLY A 156 11.51 -3.47 6.68
N GLY A 157 10.56 -3.20 7.59
CA GLY A 157 9.22 -3.77 7.57
C GLY A 157 9.10 -5.19 8.14
N GLY A 158 7.86 -5.55 8.44
CA GLY A 158 7.46 -6.91 8.79
C GLY A 158 7.56 -7.86 7.61
N LYS A 159 7.68 -9.15 7.91
CA LYS A 159 7.65 -10.25 6.91
C LYS A 159 6.42 -11.12 7.07
N ASP A 160 5.42 -10.63 7.78
CA ASP A 160 4.26 -11.42 8.15
C ASP A 160 3.35 -11.60 6.92
N PRO A 161 3.17 -12.85 6.43
CA PRO A 161 2.32 -13.10 5.29
C PRO A 161 0.82 -13.01 5.64
N THR A 162 0.43 -12.76 6.90
CA THR A 162 -0.98 -12.71 7.29
C THR A 162 -1.69 -11.44 6.83
N ARG A 163 -1.99 -11.39 5.52
CA ARG A 163 -2.93 -10.43 4.90
C ARG A 163 -4.33 -10.44 5.53
N HIS A 164 -4.68 -11.49 6.28
CA HIS A 164 -5.98 -11.67 6.92
C HIS A 164 -6.28 -10.60 8.00
N GLN A 165 -5.32 -9.76 8.38
CA GLN A 165 -5.58 -8.59 9.24
C GLN A 165 -6.03 -7.35 8.44
N ILE A 166 -6.02 -7.43 7.11
CA ILE A 166 -6.61 -6.45 6.20
C ILE A 166 -7.92 -7.07 5.70
N GLY A 167 -9.07 -6.51 6.09
CA GLY A 167 -10.29 -6.77 5.33
C GLY A 167 -11.16 -7.96 5.70
N ILE A 168 -11.30 -8.39 6.97
CA ILE A 168 -12.34 -9.39 7.32
C ILE A 168 -13.67 -8.69 7.64
N TRP A 169 -14.32 -8.18 6.59
CA TRP A 169 -15.59 -7.45 6.67
C TRP A 169 -16.72 -8.23 5.97
N THR A 170 -17.90 -8.32 6.58
CA THR A 170 -19.13 -8.74 5.90
C THR A 170 -19.84 -7.51 5.33
N THR A 171 -20.35 -7.65 4.10
CA THR A 171 -21.02 -6.55 3.40
C THR A 171 -22.16 -5.95 4.24
N LEU A 172 -22.31 -4.63 4.19
CA LEU A 172 -23.53 -3.94 4.63
C LEU A 172 -24.71 -4.65 3.97
N GLY A 173 -25.62 -5.18 4.79
CA GLY A 173 -26.88 -5.75 4.32
C GLY A 173 -27.50 -4.83 3.27
N SER A 174 -28.07 -5.44 2.23
CA SER A 174 -28.51 -4.90 0.93
C SER A 174 -29.46 -3.68 0.89
N ARG A 175 -29.50 -2.85 1.94
CA ARG A 175 -30.36 -1.67 2.08
C ARG A 175 -29.67 -0.33 1.82
N ALA A 176 -28.35 -0.25 1.77
CA ALA A 176 -27.65 1.05 1.60
C ALA A 176 -27.33 1.41 0.13
N ARG A 177 -27.66 0.55 -0.83
CA ARG A 177 -27.65 0.88 -2.27
C ARG A 177 -29.07 1.11 -2.75
N ARG A 178 -29.65 2.26 -2.42
CA ARG A 178 -30.82 2.82 -3.10
C ARG A 178 -30.84 4.34 -2.95
#